data_AF-A0ABD3MR96-F1
#
_entry.id   AF-A0ABD3MR96-F1
#
_cell.length_a   1.000
_cell.length_b   1.000
_cell.length_c   1.000
_cell.angle_alpha   90.00
_cell.angle_beta   90.00
_cell.angle_gamma   90.00
#
_symmetry.space_group_name_H-M   'P 1'
#
loop_
_entity.id
_entity.type
_entity.pdbx_description
1 polymer ?
#
loop_
_entity_poly.entity_id
_entity_poly.type
_entity_poly.pdbx_seq_one_letter_code
_entity_poly.pdbx_strand_id
1 'polypeptide(L)'
;MIFARNATRILPRRIATASFRQNSSSPIPAPVLAGWYNIFGKSTIGYATWLVAGIIVAEGITGFVGDAVWNGVNSGRTFETVDWTKFKSDNDEDGEEEEEEEEEGDEEEEGDDDDE
;
A
#
# COMPACT_ATOMS: atom_id res chain seq x y z
N MET A 1 10.54 -78.88 33.02
CA MET A 1 10.92 -77.87 32.01
C MET A 1 9.64 -77.15 31.58
N ILE A 2 9.71 -75.81 31.42
CA ILE A 2 8.72 -74.92 30.76
C ILE A 2 7.60 -74.39 31.68
N PHE A 3 7.87 -73.33 32.47
CA PHE A 3 7.70 -71.89 32.18
C PHE A 3 6.26 -71.36 32.36
N ALA A 4 6.01 -70.78 33.54
CA ALA A 4 4.88 -69.90 33.80
C ALA A 4 5.06 -68.59 33.01
N ARG A 5 4.06 -68.24 32.21
CA ARG A 5 4.05 -67.00 31.42
C ARG A 5 3.33 -65.91 32.22
N ASN A 6 4.10 -65.04 32.86
CA ASN A 6 3.59 -63.78 33.41
C ASN A 6 3.05 -62.91 32.25
N ALA A 7 1.74 -62.68 32.22
CA ALA A 7 1.11 -61.74 31.31
C ALA A 7 1.01 -60.36 31.97
N THR A 8 2.07 -59.56 31.85
CA THR A 8 2.05 -58.15 32.25
C THR A 8 1.25 -57.36 31.22
N ARG A 9 -0.01 -57.02 31.53
CA ARG A 9 -0.81 -56.09 30.71
C ARG A 9 -0.25 -54.67 30.86
N ILE A 10 0.49 -54.22 29.86
CA ILE A 10 0.90 -52.82 29.72
C ILE A 10 -0.29 -52.08 29.08
N LEU A 11 -1.00 -51.27 29.85
CA LEU A 11 -2.00 -50.35 29.31
C LEU A 11 -1.25 -49.14 28.70
N PRO A 12 -1.56 -48.72 27.47
CA PRO A 12 -0.98 -47.50 26.92
C PRO A 12 -1.59 -46.30 27.64
N ARG A 13 -0.78 -45.63 28.48
CA ARG A 13 -1.12 -44.34 29.06
C ARG A 13 -1.10 -43.31 27.93
N ARG A 14 -2.29 -42.90 27.45
CA ARG A 14 -2.41 -41.78 26.52
C ARG A 14 -1.90 -40.54 27.24
N ILE A 15 -0.71 -40.07 26.85
CA ILE A 15 -0.25 -38.73 27.20
C ILE A 15 -1.16 -37.79 26.43
N ALA A 16 -2.10 -37.14 27.14
CA ALA A 16 -2.86 -36.05 26.56
C ALA A 16 -1.86 -34.92 26.25
N THR A 17 -1.50 -34.75 24.98
CA THR A 17 -0.87 -33.53 24.52
C THR A 17 -1.91 -32.43 24.69
N ALA A 18 -1.73 -31.59 25.70
CA ALA A 18 -2.51 -30.37 25.80
C ALA A 18 -2.18 -29.54 24.55
N SER A 19 -3.08 -29.52 23.57
CA SER A 19 -3.01 -28.59 22.45
C SER A 19 -3.14 -27.19 23.03
N PHE A 20 -2.02 -26.50 23.17
CA PHE A 20 -2.01 -25.06 23.42
C PHE A 20 -2.68 -24.41 22.23
N ARG A 21 -3.96 -24.01 22.38
CA ARG A 21 -4.62 -23.14 21.40
C ARG A 21 -3.90 -21.80 21.46
N GLN A 22 -2.98 -21.63 20.52
CA GLN A 22 -2.30 -20.38 20.28
C GLN A 22 -3.35 -19.40 19.77
N ASN A 23 -3.97 -18.67 20.69
CA ASN A 23 -4.92 -17.61 20.37
C ASN A 23 -4.12 -16.40 19.89
N SER A 24 -3.74 -16.41 18.62
CA SER A 24 -3.21 -15.23 17.94
C SER A 24 -4.31 -14.18 17.88
N SER A 25 -4.39 -13.32 18.89
CA SER A 25 -5.26 -12.14 18.87
C SER A 25 -4.71 -11.17 17.83
N SER A 26 -5.13 -11.35 16.58
CA SER A 26 -4.89 -10.33 15.56
C SER A 26 -5.58 -9.04 16.03
N PRO A 27 -4.91 -7.89 15.99
CA PRO A 27 -5.52 -6.61 16.34
C PRO A 27 -6.66 -6.24 15.38
N ILE A 28 -6.75 -6.91 14.23
CA ILE A 28 -7.78 -6.69 13.23
C ILE A 28 -8.94 -7.66 13.49
N PRO A 29 -10.18 -7.17 13.64
CA PRO A 29 -11.34 -8.01 13.90
C PRO A 29 -11.53 -9.05 12.79
N ALA A 30 -11.79 -10.30 13.19
CA ALA A 30 -11.96 -11.45 12.30
C ALA A 30 -12.92 -11.22 11.11
N PRO A 31 -14.10 -10.57 11.25
CA PRO A 31 -14.98 -10.36 10.10
C PRO A 31 -14.37 -9.42 9.02
N VAL A 32 -13.53 -8.46 9.42
CA VAL A 32 -12.88 -7.53 8.47
C VAL A 32 -11.81 -8.27 7.67
N LEU A 33 -10.98 -9.07 8.35
CA LEU A 33 -9.99 -9.91 7.67
C LEU A 33 -10.65 -10.93 6.74
N ALA A 34 -11.74 -11.56 7.18
CA ALA A 34 -12.49 -12.49 6.36
C ALA A 34 -13.06 -11.79 5.11
N GLY A 35 -13.62 -10.59 5.25
CA GLY A 35 -14.11 -9.77 4.14
C GLY A 35 -13.00 -9.42 3.14
N TRP A 36 -11.88 -8.87 3.63
CA TRP A 36 -10.73 -8.51 2.80
C TRP A 36 -10.18 -9.73 2.05
N TYR A 37 -9.99 -10.87 2.75
CA TYR A 37 -9.48 -12.09 2.14
C TYR A 37 -10.44 -12.61 1.05
N ASN A 38 -11.74 -12.54 1.28
CA ASN A 38 -12.74 -12.97 0.31
C ASN A 38 -12.74 -12.12 -0.98
N ILE A 39 -12.33 -10.85 -0.91
CA ILE A 39 -12.31 -9.92 -2.05
C ILE A 39 -10.96 -9.96 -2.76
N PHE A 40 -9.87 -9.78 -2.00
CA PHE A 40 -8.53 -9.58 -2.55
C PHE A 40 -7.60 -10.78 -2.37
N GLY A 41 -7.77 -11.54 -1.28
CA GLY A 41 -6.82 -12.59 -0.88
C GLY A 41 -7.07 -14.00 -1.42
N LYS A 42 -8.23 -14.26 -2.02
CA LYS A 42 -8.62 -15.62 -2.47
C LYS A 42 -7.82 -16.15 -3.67
N SER A 43 -7.38 -15.26 -4.56
CA SER A 43 -6.63 -15.64 -5.76
C SER A 43 -5.25 -15.01 -5.75
N THR A 44 -4.24 -15.73 -6.27
CA THR A 44 -2.87 -15.23 -6.36
C THR A 44 -2.80 -13.94 -7.19
N ILE A 45 -3.52 -13.91 -8.31
CA ILE A 45 -3.57 -12.73 -9.19
C ILE A 45 -4.24 -11.55 -8.48
N GLY A 46 -5.39 -11.76 -7.81
CA GLY A 46 -6.09 -10.69 -7.09
C GLY A 46 -5.27 -10.12 -5.93
N TYR A 47 -4.55 -10.98 -5.21
CA TYR A 47 -3.67 -10.55 -4.13
C TYR A 47 -2.47 -9.75 -4.68
N ALA A 48 -1.87 -10.19 -5.79
CA ALA A 48 -0.77 -9.48 -6.44
C ALA A 48 -1.22 -8.09 -6.93
N THR A 49 -2.37 -8.00 -7.62
CA THR A 49 -2.92 -6.72 -8.07
C THR A 49 -3.23 -5.78 -6.90
N TRP A 50 -3.81 -6.32 -5.80
CA TRP A 50 -4.07 -5.52 -4.60
C TRP A 50 -2.79 -4.96 -3.98
N LEU A 51 -1.71 -5.76 -3.92
CA LEU A 51 -0.41 -5.27 -3.44
C LEU A 51 0.17 -4.18 -4.32
N VAL A 52 0.19 -4.38 -5.64
CA VAL A 52 0.73 -3.38 -6.58
C VAL A 52 -0.05 -2.07 -6.48
N ALA A 53 -1.38 -2.14 -6.51
CA ALA A 53 -2.24 -0.96 -6.34
C ALA A 53 -1.98 -0.28 -4.98
N GLY A 54 -1.81 -1.07 -3.92
CA GLY A 54 -1.48 -0.56 -2.59
C GLY A 54 -0.15 0.17 -2.54
N ILE A 55 0.87 -0.31 -3.25
CA ILE A 55 2.19 0.34 -3.33
C ILE A 55 2.07 1.69 -4.04
N ILE A 56 1.38 1.75 -5.19
CA ILE A 56 1.20 3.00 -5.96
C ILE A 56 0.47 4.06 -5.11
N VAL A 57 -0.61 3.66 -4.41
CA VAL A 57 -1.34 4.58 -3.53
C VAL A 57 -0.47 5.02 -2.35
N ALA A 58 0.28 4.10 -1.73
CA ALA A 58 1.17 4.43 -0.62
C ALA A 58 2.30 5.39 -1.04
N GLU A 59 2.85 5.22 -2.24
CA GLU A 59 3.86 6.12 -2.82
C GLU A 59 3.30 7.52 -2.99
N GLY A 60 2.11 7.66 -3.60
CA GLY A 60 1.46 8.96 -3.78
C GLY A 60 1.17 9.68 -2.46
N ILE A 61 0.66 8.94 -1.45
CA ILE A 61 0.43 9.50 -0.11
C ILE A 61 1.75 9.92 0.53
N THR A 62 2.78 9.08 0.46
CA THR A 62 4.07 9.35 1.11
C THR A 62 4.78 10.55 0.46
N GLY A 63 4.72 10.70 -0.86
CA GLY A 63 5.22 11.88 -1.57
C GLY A 63 4.52 13.15 -1.10
N PHE A 64 3.19 13.18 -1.16
CA PHE A 64 2.41 14.35 -0.73
C PHE A 64 2.64 14.72 0.75
N VAL A 65 2.61 13.73 1.64
CA VAL A 65 2.84 13.97 3.07
C VAL A 65 4.27 14.42 3.33
N GLY A 66 5.25 13.82 2.65
CA GLY A 66 6.66 14.21 2.74
C GLY A 66 6.85 15.68 2.38
N ASP A 67 6.30 16.09 1.24
CA ASP A 67 6.37 17.48 0.77
C ASP A 67 5.63 18.44 1.71
N ALA A 68 4.43 18.08 2.17
CA ALA A 68 3.67 18.90 3.11
C ALA A 68 4.40 19.10 4.43
N VAL A 69 4.99 18.04 5.00
CA VAL A 69 5.80 18.12 6.22
C VAL A 69 7.06 18.95 5.99
N TRP A 70 7.75 18.72 4.86
CA TRP A 70 8.97 19.43 4.53
C TRP A 70 8.74 20.94 4.34
N ASN A 71 7.70 21.30 3.57
CA ASN A 71 7.32 22.69 3.31
C ASN A 71 6.77 23.37 4.56
N GLY A 72 6.07 22.65 5.45
CA GLY A 72 5.62 23.18 6.73
C GLY A 72 6.77 23.57 7.66
N VAL A 73 7.80 22.73 7.77
CA VAL A 73 8.96 22.99 8.64
C VAL A 73 9.92 24.01 8.03
N ASN A 74 10.00 24.09 6.69
CA ASN A 74 10.89 25.00 5.97
C ASN A 74 10.17 26.20 5.34
N SER A 75 8.99 26.55 5.84
CA SER A 75 8.20 27.68 5.34
C SER A 75 9.01 28.99 5.36
N GLY A 76 9.05 29.69 4.23
CA GLY A 76 9.83 30.92 4.02
C GLY A 76 11.29 30.69 3.61
N ARG A 77 11.72 29.43 3.44
CA ARG A 77 13.07 29.07 2.94
C ARG A 77 13.04 28.19 1.69
N THR A 78 11.88 27.64 1.33
CA THR A 78 11.72 26.91 0.07
C THR A 78 11.48 27.90 -1.08
N PHE A 79 11.94 27.56 -2.28
CA PHE A 79 11.84 28.43 -3.46
C PHE A 79 10.41 28.98 -3.68
N GLU A 80 9.40 28.16 -3.39
CA GLU A 80 7.99 28.51 -3.55
C GLU A 80 7.40 29.35 -2.41
N THR A 81 8.04 29.36 -1.24
CA THR A 81 7.55 30.12 -0.07
C THR A 81 8.39 31.36 0.24
N VAL A 82 9.51 31.56 -0.46
CA VAL A 82 10.34 32.77 -0.37
C VAL A 82 9.65 33.92 -1.08
N ASP A 83 9.48 35.03 -0.38
CA ASP A 83 8.94 36.26 -0.93
C ASP A 83 9.97 36.96 -1.82
N TRP A 84 9.88 36.71 -3.13
CA TRP A 84 10.73 37.33 -4.15
C TRP A 84 10.45 38.83 -4.34
N THR A 85 9.29 39.33 -3.90
CA THR A 85 8.96 40.76 -4.04
C THR A 85 9.83 41.64 -3.16
N LYS A 86 10.33 41.10 -2.04
CA LYS A 86 11.31 41.78 -1.16
C LYS A 86 12.64 42.08 -1.86
N PHE A 87 12.97 41.35 -2.91
CA PHE A 87 14.21 41.51 -3.66
C PHE A 87 14.04 42.27 -4.98
N LYS A 88 12.80 42.62 -5.35
CA LYS A 88 12.54 43.53 -6.47
C LYS A 88 12.96 44.94 -6.04
N SER A 89 13.90 45.55 -6.75
CA SER A 89 14.12 46.99 -6.68
C SER A 89 12.89 47.70 -7.26
N ASP A 90 12.51 48.87 -6.72
CA ASP A 90 11.38 49.73 -7.14
C ASP A 90 11.41 50.17 -8.64
N ASN A 91 12.26 49.58 -9.48
CA ASN A 91 12.50 49.97 -10.87
C ASN A 91 12.20 48.86 -11.91
N ASP A 92 11.71 47.69 -11.50
CA ASP A 92 11.31 46.61 -12.44
C ASP A 92 9.78 46.50 -12.54
N GLU A 93 9.13 47.60 -12.92
CA GLU A 93 7.83 47.58 -13.60
C GLU A 93 8.09 47.38 -15.10
N ASP A 94 8.30 46.15 -15.57
CA ASP A 94 8.24 45.87 -17.01
C ASP A 94 8.08 44.36 -17.30
N GLY A 95 7.09 44.02 -18.13
CA GLY A 95 7.05 42.78 -18.89
C GLY A 95 6.01 41.75 -18.45
N GLU A 96 4.73 42.06 -18.62
CA GLU A 96 3.70 41.03 -18.78
C GLU A 96 4.00 40.26 -20.09
N GLU A 97 4.69 39.13 -20.01
CA GLU A 97 4.82 38.17 -21.12
C GLU A 97 3.62 37.22 -21.05
N GLU A 98 2.64 37.47 -21.92
CA GLU A 98 1.54 36.55 -22.22
C GLU A 98 2.12 35.28 -22.86
N GLU A 99 2.25 34.20 -22.09
CA GLU A 99 2.63 32.89 -22.61
C GLU A 99 1.47 32.31 -23.44
N GLU A 100 1.68 32.22 -24.75
CA GLU A 100 0.78 31.59 -25.72
C GLU A 100 0.61 30.09 -25.39
N GLU A 101 -0.63 29.67 -25.08
CA GLU A 101 -0.98 28.26 -24.91
C GLU A 101 -0.87 27.51 -26.25
N GLU A 102 0.20 26.73 -26.43
CA GLU A 102 0.31 25.73 -27.51
C GLU A 102 -0.65 24.56 -27.23
N GLU A 103 -1.80 24.57 -27.91
CA GLU A 103 -2.78 23.48 -27.96
C GLU A 103 -2.22 22.33 -28.82
N GLU A 104 -1.45 21.41 -28.21
CA GLU A 104 -1.15 20.11 -28.82
C GLU A 104 -2.33 19.14 -28.61
N GLY A 105 -3.30 19.21 -29.52
CA GLY A 105 -4.34 18.20 -29.71
C GLY A 105 -3.78 16.95 -30.38
N ASP A 106 -3.31 16.01 -29.57
CA ASP A 106 -2.78 14.71 -29.99
C ASP A 106 -3.91 13.68 -30.22
N GLU A 107 -4.11 13.39 -31.51
CA GLU A 107 -4.45 12.10 -32.15
C GLU A 107 -5.74 11.36 -31.72
N GLU A 108 -6.76 11.49 -32.57
CA GLU A 108 -7.96 10.66 -32.56
C GLU A 108 -7.66 9.19 -32.94
N GLU A 109 -7.87 8.33 -31.95
CA GLU A 109 -8.32 6.92 -31.96
C GLU A 109 -8.44 6.21 -33.34
N GLU A 110 -7.41 5.44 -33.71
CA GLU A 110 -7.48 4.41 -34.76
C GLU A 110 -7.82 3.05 -34.12
N GLY A 111 -9.00 2.51 -34.41
CA GLY A 111 -9.39 1.17 -33.96
C GLY A 111 -10.81 0.77 -34.34
N ASP A 112 -11.19 0.89 -35.61
CA ASP A 112 -12.42 0.28 -36.12
C ASP A 112 -12.23 -1.24 -36.25
N ASP A 113 -12.97 -1.97 -35.43
CA ASP A 113 -13.20 -3.40 -35.50
C ASP A 113 -13.96 -3.74 -36.80
N ASP A 114 -13.34 -4.48 -37.72
CA ASP A 114 -14.07 -5.41 -38.60
C ASP A 114 -13.08 -6.32 -39.35
N ASP A 115 -13.05 -7.62 -39.00
CA ASP A 115 -12.82 -8.73 -39.95
C ASP A 115 -13.08 -10.10 -39.27
N GLU A 116 -14.20 -10.73 -39.69
CA GLU A 116 -14.63 -12.16 -39.70
C GLU A 116 -14.53 -13.09 -38.47
#